data_AF-A0A915IUF2-F1
#
_entry.id   AF-A0A915IUF2-F1
#
_cell.length_a   1.000
_cell.length_b   1.000
_cell.length_c   1.000
_cell.angle_alpha   90.00
_cell.angle_beta   90.00
_cell.angle_gamma   90.00
#
_symmetry.space_group_name_H-M   'P 1'
#
loop_
_entity.id
_entity.type
_entity.pdbx_description
1 polymer ?
#
loop_
_entity_poly.entity_id
_entity_poly.type
_entity_poly.pdbx_seq_one_letter_code
_entity_poly.pdbx_strand_id
1 'polypeptide(L)'
;MLINALYFKAPWSVQFPDYNTEKKIFHISPTDQIDVDMMSMDEKEMWFENEDIQLLQLPYTGVFASMVLILPKKRYGLKKVLQDLNSKDLLQWLDNSRKEKVQ
;
A
#
# COMPACT_ATOMS: atom_id res chain seq x y z
N MET A 1 23.13 -24.25 12.20
CA MET A 1 21.96 -23.99 11.34
C MET A 1 21.20 -22.84 11.97
N LEU A 2 20.94 -21.75 11.25
CA LEU A 2 20.15 -20.60 11.74
C LEU A 2 18.82 -20.59 11.00
N ILE A 3 17.70 -20.73 11.71
CA ILE A 3 16.36 -20.57 11.15
C ILE A 3 15.75 -19.33 11.81
N ASN A 4 15.31 -18.37 10.99
CA ASN A 4 14.56 -17.20 11.41
C ASN A 4 13.16 -17.25 10.81
N ALA A 5 12.13 -17.00 11.62
CA ALA A 5 10.75 -16.92 11.20
C ALA A 5 10.07 -15.74 11.91
N LEU A 6 9.46 -14.85 11.14
CA LEU A 6 8.70 -13.70 11.62
C LEU A 6 7.27 -13.81 11.12
N TYR A 7 6.31 -13.81 12.04
CA TYR A 7 4.88 -13.80 11.73
C TYR A 7 4.26 -12.51 12.25
N PHE A 8 3.58 -11.79 11.37
CA PHE A 8 2.89 -10.56 11.73
C PHE A 8 1.45 -10.60 11.21
N LYS A 9 0.49 -10.56 12.13
CA LYS A 9 -0.94 -10.42 11.85
C LYS A 9 -1.54 -9.49 12.89
N ALA A 10 -1.95 -8.30 12.45
CA ALA A 10 -2.61 -7.31 13.28
C ALA A 10 -3.80 -6.72 12.51
N PRO A 11 -4.89 -6.36 13.19
CA PRO A 11 -6.02 -5.69 12.54
C PRO A 11 -5.66 -4.24 12.19
N TRP A 12 -6.21 -3.72 11.08
CA TRP A 12 -6.10 -2.29 10.74
C TRP A 12 -6.72 -1.41 11.83
N SER A 13 -6.23 -0.17 11.96
CA SER A 13 -6.87 0.84 12.82
C SER A 13 -8.25 1.23 12.30
N VAL A 14 -8.38 1.30 10.98
CA VAL A 14 -9.63 1.49 10.26
C VAL A 14 -9.79 0.29 9.34
N GLN A 15 -10.81 -0.53 9.59
CA GLN A 15 -10.99 -1.78 8.86
C GLN A 15 -11.78 -1.56 7.58
N PHE A 16 -11.42 -2.32 6.54
CA PHE A 16 -12.21 -2.39 5.33
C PHE A 16 -13.56 -3.05 5.64
N PRO A 17 -14.70 -2.45 5.25
CA PRO A 17 -15.99 -3.11 5.39
C PRO A 17 -16.09 -4.31 4.46
N ASP A 18 -16.40 -5.50 4.99
CA ASP A 18 -16.49 -6.73 4.19
C ASP A 18 -17.48 -6.61 3.02
N TYR A 19 -18.60 -5.89 3.22
CA TYR A 19 -19.63 -5.68 2.20
C TYR A 19 -19.19 -4.79 1.03
N ASN A 20 -18.05 -4.09 1.16
CA ASN A 20 -17.44 -3.29 0.10
C ASN A 20 -16.36 -4.07 -0.68
N THR A 21 -16.18 -5.36 -0.38
CA THR A 21 -15.24 -6.23 -1.09
C THR A 21 -15.91 -6.82 -2.32
N GLU A 22 -15.33 -6.59 -3.49
CA GLU A 22 -15.89 -7.00 -4.77
C GLU A 22 -14.84 -7.68 -5.65
N LYS A 23 -15.27 -8.60 -6.53
CA LYS A 23 -14.38 -9.19 -7.54
C LYS A 23 -13.94 -8.10 -8.54
N LYS A 24 -12.63 -7.86 -8.63
CA LYS A 24 -12.03 -6.95 -9.62
C LYS A 24 -10.80 -7.58 -10.26
N ILE A 25 -10.52 -7.15 -11.49
CA ILE A 25 -9.34 -7.57 -12.23
C ILE A 25 -8.09 -6.94 -11.62
N PHE A 26 -7.11 -7.77 -11.27
CA PHE A 26 -5.75 -7.36 -10.94
C PHE A 26 -4.80 -7.67 -12.09
N HIS A 27 -3.99 -6.68 -12.48
CA HIS A 27 -3.08 -6.78 -13.61
C HIS A 27 -1.67 -7.17 -13.13
N ILE A 28 -1.32 -8.44 -13.25
CA ILE A 28 0.00 -8.96 -12.86
C ILE A 28 1.06 -8.47 -13.84
N SER A 29 0.76 -8.54 -15.15
CA SER A 29 1.67 -8.15 -16.23
C SER A 29 0.88 -7.73 -17.49
N PRO A 30 1.54 -7.24 -18.56
CA PRO A 30 0.85 -6.90 -19.81
C PRO A 30 0.01 -8.03 -20.40
N THR A 31 0.33 -9.29 -20.10
CA THR A 31 -0.31 -10.48 -20.66
C THR A 31 -1.08 -11.31 -19.64
N ASP A 32 -1.05 -10.95 -18.35
CA ASP A 32 -1.58 -11.78 -17.27
C ASP A 32 -2.43 -10.98 -16.28
N GLN A 33 -3.62 -11.52 -16.01
CA GLN A 33 -4.68 -10.89 -15.22
C GLN A 33 -5.45 -11.95 -14.44
N ILE A 34 -5.84 -11.61 -13.22
CA ILE A 34 -6.63 -12.48 -12.35
C ILE A 34 -7.75 -11.70 -11.68
N ASP A 35 -8.84 -12.38 -11.32
CA ASP A 35 -9.86 -11.81 -10.44
C ASP A 35 -9.43 -11.94 -8.98
N VAL A 36 -9.51 -10.84 -8.24
CA VAL A 36 -9.22 -10.78 -6.80
C VAL A 36 -10.41 -10.22 -6.04
N ASP A 37 -10.54 -10.61 -4.77
CA ASP A 37 -11.43 -9.93 -3.82
C ASP A 37 -10.82 -8.58 -3.44
N MET A 38 -11.22 -7.52 -4.15
CA MET A 38 -10.69 -6.18 -3.96
C MET A 38 -11.46 -5.47 -2.85
N MET A 39 -10.77 -5.25 -1.73
CA MET A 39 -11.30 -4.48 -0.60
C MET A 39 -11.39 -2.99 -0.94
N SER A 40 -12.37 -2.29 -0.37
CA SER A 40 -12.48 -0.83 -0.50
C SER A 40 -13.07 -0.17 0.74
N MET A 41 -12.66 1.06 1.02
CA MET A 41 -13.18 1.88 2.12
C MET A 41 -13.18 3.35 1.70
N ASP A 42 -14.05 4.16 2.31
CA ASP A 42 -14.19 5.59 2.01
C ASP A 42 -13.73 6.45 3.19
N GLU A 43 -12.46 6.31 3.56
CA GLU A 43 -11.88 6.91 4.78
C GLU A 43 -10.66 7.77 4.48
N LYS A 44 -10.33 8.68 5.41
CA LYS A 44 -9.13 9.50 5.30
C LYS A 44 -7.93 8.76 5.90
N GLU A 45 -6.89 8.60 5.12
CA GLU A 45 -5.65 7.94 5.53
C GLU A 45 -4.43 8.80 5.21
N MET A 46 -3.29 8.43 5.79
CA MET A 46 -2.02 9.10 5.50
C MET A 46 -1.62 8.78 4.06
N TRP A 47 -1.61 9.81 3.22
CA TRP A 47 -1.42 9.69 1.79
C TRP A 47 -0.41 10.72 1.28
N PHE A 48 0.34 10.34 0.26
CA PHE A 48 1.28 11.19 -0.45
C PHE A 48 1.31 10.78 -1.91
N GLU A 49 1.55 11.73 -2.81
CA GLU A 49 1.86 11.40 -4.19
C GLU A 49 2.89 12.36 -4.79
N ASN A 50 3.59 11.88 -5.81
CA ASN A 50 4.42 12.71 -6.69
C ASN A 50 4.19 12.29 -8.15
N GLU A 51 5.11 12.62 -9.05
CA GLU A 51 4.99 12.30 -10.48
C GLU A 51 5.08 10.78 -10.77
N ASP A 52 5.83 10.03 -9.96
CA ASP A 52 6.12 8.61 -10.20
C ASP A 52 5.26 7.66 -9.35
N ILE A 53 4.87 8.05 -8.13
CA ILE A 53 4.23 7.15 -7.16
C ILE A 53 3.05 7.78 -6.41
N GLN A 54 2.21 6.90 -5.85
CA GLN A 54 1.29 7.18 -4.75
C GLN A 54 1.74 6.34 -3.54
N LEU A 55 1.67 6.91 -2.34
CA LEU A 55 1.98 6.27 -1.08
C LEU A 55 0.75 6.32 -0.17
N LEU A 56 0.43 5.19 0.44
CA LEU A 56 -0.65 5.04 1.42
C LEU A 56 -0.09 4.37 2.67
N GLN A 57 -0.34 4.95 3.85
CA GLN A 57 0.01 4.34 5.12
C GLN A 57 -1.25 3.91 5.88
N LEU A 58 -1.31 2.63 6.24
CA LEU A 58 -2.41 1.99 6.96
C LEU A 58 -1.93 1.55 8.36
N PRO A 59 -2.29 2.27 9.43
CA PRO A 59 -1.88 1.90 10.78
C PRO A 59 -2.61 0.64 11.26
N TYR A 60 -1.94 -0.12 12.14
CA TYR A 60 -2.55 -1.26 12.83
C TYR A 60 -3.11 -0.85 14.19
N THR A 61 -4.19 -1.48 14.64
CA THR A 61 -4.72 -1.31 16.00
C THR A 61 -3.81 -1.99 17.01
N GLY A 62 -3.56 -1.33 18.15
CA GLY A 62 -2.94 -1.95 19.32
C GLY A 62 -1.43 -2.13 19.24
N VAL A 63 -0.79 -1.71 18.13
CA VAL A 63 0.66 -1.71 17.96
C VAL A 63 1.12 -0.42 17.31
N PHE A 64 2.33 0.03 17.64
CA PHE A 64 2.97 1.16 16.97
C PHE A 64 3.61 0.72 15.64
N ALA A 65 2.78 0.25 14.72
CA ALA A 65 3.18 -0.20 13.39
C ALA A 65 2.16 0.24 12.34
N SER A 66 2.61 0.38 11.10
CA SER A 66 1.76 0.66 9.94
C SER A 66 2.29 -0.10 8.73
N MET A 67 1.39 -0.47 7.82
CA MET A 67 1.77 -0.90 6.48
C MET A 67 1.90 0.33 5.58
N VAL A 68 3.01 0.45 4.86
CA VAL A 68 3.22 1.49 3.85
C VAL A 68 3.13 0.83 2.48
N LEU A 69 2.15 1.25 1.68
CA LEU A 69 1.92 0.80 0.32
C LEU A 69 2.43 1.86 -0.64
N ILE A 70 3.32 1.47 -1.56
CA ILE A 70 3.85 2.34 -2.61
C ILE A 70 3.36 1.81 -3.95
N LEU A 71 2.54 2.60 -4.63
CA LEU A 71 1.94 2.27 -5.92
C LEU A 71 2.58 3.12 -7.03
N PRO A 72 3.27 2.53 -8.01
CA PRO A 72 3.74 3.26 -9.18
C PRO A 72 2.55 3.81 -10.00
N LYS A 73 2.59 5.10 -10.36
CA LYS A 73 1.58 5.71 -11.25
C LYS A 73 1.65 5.15 -12.66
N LYS A 74 2.85 4.80 -13.13
CA LYS A 74 3.04 4.12 -14.41
C LYS A 74 2.67 2.63 -14.26
N ARG A 75 1.69 2.17 -15.04
CA ARG A 75 1.34 0.75 -15.13
C ARG A 75 2.57 -0.10 -15.49
N TYR A 76 2.80 -1.16 -14.72
CA TYR A 76 3.99 -2.02 -14.78
C TYR A 76 5.33 -1.31 -14.45
N GLY A 77 5.27 -0.15 -13.77
CA GLY A 77 6.43 0.65 -13.37
C GLY A 77 7.15 0.20 -12.10
N LEU A 78 6.71 -0.89 -11.45
CA LEU A 78 7.24 -1.34 -10.16
C LEU A 78 8.76 -1.53 -10.16
N LYS A 79 9.32 -2.10 -11.25
CA LYS A 79 10.77 -2.31 -11.37
C LYS A 79 11.56 -1.00 -11.28
N LYS A 80 11.09 0.07 -11.93
CA LYS A 80 11.74 1.39 -11.89
C LYS A 80 11.71 1.94 -10.47
N VAL A 81 10.53 1.93 -9.83
CA VAL A 81 10.37 2.40 -8.45
C VAL A 81 11.29 1.64 -7.49
N LEU A 82 11.41 0.33 -7.61
CA LEU A 82 12.32 -0.46 -6.76
C LEU A 82 13.80 -0.16 -6.99
N GLN A 83 14.20 0.28 -8.19
CA GLN A 83 15.58 0.65 -8.49
C GLN A 83 15.92 2.04 -7.96
N ASP A 84 14.96 2.95 -7.98
CA ASP A 84 15.15 4.34 -7.56
C ASP A 84 14.90 4.53 -6.04
N LEU A 85 14.16 3.61 -5.41
CA LEU A 85 13.80 3.68 -4.00
C LEU A 85 15.04 3.66 -3.09
N ASN A 86 15.17 4.69 -2.27
CA ASN A 86 16.17 4.78 -1.22
C ASN A 86 15.56 5.32 0.08
N SER A 87 16.29 5.17 1.18
CA SER A 87 15.80 5.52 2.52
C SER A 87 15.48 7.02 2.66
N LYS A 88 16.25 7.89 2.00
CA LYS A 88 16.03 9.35 2.09
C LYS A 88 14.69 9.72 1.45
N ASP A 89 14.44 9.23 0.25
CA ASP A 89 13.19 9.49 -0.47
C ASP A 89 12.00 8.88 0.28
N LEU A 90 12.13 7.65 0.77
CA LEU A 90 11.08 7.01 1.57
C LEU A 90 10.72 7.83 2.82
N LEU A 91 11.73 8.25 3.60
CA LEU A 91 11.51 9.08 4.79
C LEU A 91 10.87 10.42 4.41
N GLN A 92 11.33 11.04 3.33
CA GLN A 92 10.75 12.27 2.83
C GLN A 92 9.27 12.09 2.43
N TRP A 93 8.89 10.99 1.77
CA TRP A 93 7.50 10.73 1.39
C TRP A 93 6.63 10.47 2.62
N LEU A 94 7.15 9.76 3.62
CA LEU A 94 6.46 9.53 4.89
C LEU A 94 6.23 10.84 5.65
N ASP A 95 7.26 11.70 5.76
CA ASP A 95 7.16 13.00 6.45
C ASP A 95 6.21 13.97 5.74
N ASN A 96 6.11 13.87 4.40
CA ASN A 96 5.23 14.72 3.60
C ASN A 96 3.82 14.15 3.44
N SER A 97 3.56 12.93 3.92
CA SER A 97 2.22 12.35 3.88
C SER A 97 1.25 13.12 4.76
N ARG A 98 0.01 13.24 4.30
CA ARG A 98 -1.05 13.99 4.99
C ARG A 98 -2.31 13.16 5.04
N LYS A 99 -3.12 13.39 6.07
CA LYS A 99 -4.39 12.71 6.22
C LYS A 99 -5.40 13.25 5.19
N GLU A 100 -5.61 12.49 4.13
CA GLU A 100 -6.44 12.89 2.99
C GLU A 100 -7.43 11.79 2.60
N LYS A 101 -8.52 12.20 1.94
CA LYS A 101 -9.48 11.24 1.39
C LYS A 101 -8.82 10.59 0.18
N VAL A 102 -8.59 9.28 0.24
CA VAL A 102 -7.93 8.54 -0.84
C VAL A 102 -8.98 8.17 -1.88
N GLN A 103 -8.78 8.61 -3.13
CA GLN A 103 -9.65 8.31 -4.27
C GLN A 103 -9.12 7.16 -5.11
#